data_AF-A0A941U4N7-F1
#
_entry.id   AF-A0A941U4N7-F1
#
_cell.length_a   1.000
_cell.length_b   1.000
_cell.length_c   1.000
_cell.angle_alpha   90.00
_cell.angle_beta   90.00
_cell.angle_gamma   90.00
#
_symmetry.space_group_name_H-M   'P 1'
#
loop_
_entity.id
_entity.type
_entity.pdbx_description
1 polymer ?
#
loop_
_entity_poly.entity_id
_entity_poly.type
_entity_poly.pdbx_seq_one_letter_code
_entity_poly.pdbx_strand_id
1 'polypeptide(L)'
;MKTATIPSVRVEPEFRAEVESVLSEGESLSEFVEASVRAGVERRRVQAEFIARGLRSRDEARRTGDYIDADDVVAALQRRLDAARVRVPKTRK
;
A
#
# COMPACT_ATOMS: atom_id res chain seq x y z
N MET A 1 -23.79 8.87 -17.40
CA MET A 1 -23.74 7.68 -18.29
C MET A 1 -23.53 6.46 -17.41
N LYS A 2 -24.25 5.35 -17.64
CA LYS A 2 -24.08 4.12 -16.83
C LYS A 2 -22.70 3.53 -17.12
N THR A 3 -21.81 3.63 -16.15
CA THR A 3 -20.46 3.07 -16.16
C THR A 3 -20.49 1.55 -16.01
N ALA A 4 -19.34 0.89 -16.19
CA ALA A 4 -19.20 -0.53 -15.87
C ALA A 4 -19.50 -0.79 -14.38
N THR A 5 -20.07 -1.96 -14.08
CA THR A 5 -20.46 -2.37 -12.71
C THR A 5 -19.52 -3.47 -12.22
N ILE A 6 -19.22 -3.48 -10.93
CA ILE A 6 -18.58 -4.63 -10.28
C ILE A 6 -19.59 -5.80 -10.31
N PRO A 7 -19.18 -7.02 -10.72
CA PRO A 7 -20.09 -8.16 -10.74
C PRO A 7 -20.71 -8.43 -9.37
N SER A 8 -21.96 -8.91 -9.37
CA SER A 8 -22.62 -9.33 -8.13
C SER A 8 -21.90 -10.52 -7.50
N VAL A 9 -21.43 -10.36 -6.27
CA VAL A 9 -20.75 -11.41 -5.50
C VAL A 9 -21.70 -11.97 -4.45
N ARG A 10 -21.84 -13.30 -4.41
CA ARG A 10 -22.56 -13.97 -3.32
C ARG A 10 -21.63 -14.07 -2.11
N VAL A 11 -22.14 -13.69 -0.95
CA VAL A 11 -21.43 -13.73 0.32
C VAL A 11 -22.35 -14.30 1.40
N GLU A 12 -21.74 -14.83 2.46
CA GLU A 12 -22.48 -15.28 3.63
C GLU A 12 -23.20 -14.09 4.31
N PRO A 13 -24.42 -14.29 4.85
CA PRO A 13 -25.17 -13.22 5.52
C PRO A 13 -24.41 -12.59 6.70
N GLU A 14 -23.67 -13.41 7.44
CA GLU A 14 -22.86 -12.98 8.59
C GLU A 14 -21.75 -12.00 8.14
N PHE A 15 -21.02 -12.36 7.08
CA PHE A 15 -20.00 -11.47 6.51
C PHE A 15 -20.60 -10.16 5.98
N ARG A 16 -21.79 -10.22 5.38
CA ARG A 16 -22.49 -9.00 4.96
C ARG A 16 -22.81 -8.09 6.15
N ALA A 17 -23.29 -8.65 7.25
CA ALA A 17 -23.59 -7.89 8.47
C ALA A 17 -22.33 -7.26 9.07
N GLU A 18 -21.20 -7.98 9.06
CA GLU A 18 -19.89 -7.43 9.47
C GLU A 18 -19.50 -6.22 8.63
N VAL A 19 -19.65 -6.31 7.30
CA VAL A 19 -19.34 -5.19 6.40
C VAL A 19 -20.26 -3.99 6.64
N GLU A 20 -21.56 -4.22 6.83
CA GLU A 20 -22.52 -3.16 7.13
C GLU A 20 -22.22 -2.50 8.49
N SER A 21 -21.66 -3.23 9.46
CA SER A 21 -21.33 -2.70 10.80
C SER A 21 -20.15 -1.72 10.83
N VAL A 22 -19.28 -1.75 9.82
CA VAL A 22 -18.07 -0.91 9.74
C VAL A 22 -18.23 0.31 8.83
N LEU A 23 -19.42 0.54 8.28
CA LEU A 23 -19.71 1.69 7.44
C LEU A 23 -19.65 3.00 8.24
N SER A 24 -19.16 4.05 7.60
CA SER A 24 -19.19 5.40 8.14
C SER A 24 -20.61 5.98 8.09
N GLU A 25 -20.87 7.05 8.85
CA GLU A 25 -22.17 7.73 8.80
C GLU A 25 -22.47 8.26 7.39
N GLY A 26 -23.60 7.81 6.81
CA GLY A 26 -24.02 8.18 5.47
C GLY A 26 -23.34 7.41 4.33
N GLU A 27 -22.42 6.48 4.63
CA GLU A 27 -21.75 5.64 3.63
C GLU A 27 -22.65 4.45 3.24
N SER A 28 -22.78 4.22 1.93
CA SER A 28 -23.48 3.04 1.42
C SER A 28 -22.55 1.84 1.25
N LEU A 29 -23.12 0.63 1.31
CA LEU A 29 -22.39 -0.62 1.05
C LEU A 29 -21.71 -0.62 -0.33
N SER A 30 -22.35 -0.03 -1.35
CA SER A 30 -21.78 0.04 -2.70
C SER A 30 -20.58 0.98 -2.78
N GLU A 31 -20.61 2.13 -2.11
CA GLU A 31 -19.47 3.06 -2.04
C GLU A 31 -18.29 2.41 -1.32
N PHE A 32 -18.54 1.76 -0.18
CA PHE A 32 -17.51 1.05 0.57
C PHE A 32 -16.85 -0.07 -0.25
N VAL A 33 -17.65 -0.87 -0.97
CA VAL A 33 -17.14 -1.94 -1.84
C VAL A 33 -16.32 -1.36 -3.00
N GLU A 34 -16.78 -0.29 -3.65
CA GLU A 34 -16.02 0.35 -4.73
C GLU A 34 -14.66 0.84 -4.21
N ALA A 35 -14.65 1.58 -3.10
CA ALA A 35 -13.44 2.11 -2.48
C ALA A 35 -12.47 0.98 -2.10
N SER A 36 -12.99 -0.11 -1.52
CA SER A 36 -12.22 -1.29 -1.15
C SER A 36 -11.59 -1.99 -2.35
N VAL A 37 -12.33 -2.16 -3.45
CA VAL A 37 -11.82 -2.75 -4.70
C VAL A 37 -10.74 -1.86 -5.30
N ARG A 38 -10.96 -0.55 -5.38
CA ARG A 38 -9.97 0.42 -5.87
C ARG A 38 -8.69 0.37 -5.06
N ALA A 39 -8.79 0.40 -3.73
CA ALA A 39 -7.64 0.29 -2.84
C ALA A 39 -6.92 -1.06 -3.02
N GLY A 40 -7.66 -2.16 -3.22
CA GLY A 40 -7.10 -3.47 -3.52
C GLY A 40 -6.33 -3.53 -4.85
N VAL A 41 -6.83 -2.87 -5.89
CA VAL A 41 -6.13 -2.76 -7.19
C VAL A 41 -4.82 -2.00 -7.03
N GLU A 42 -4.86 -0.83 -6.37
CA GLU A 42 -3.67 -0.02 -6.18
C GLU A 42 -2.61 -0.73 -5.34
N ARG A 43 -3.00 -1.40 -4.24
CA ARG A 43 -2.07 -2.22 -3.45
C ARG A 43 -1.40 -3.30 -4.31
N ARG A 44 -2.16 -4.02 -5.13
CA ARG A 44 -1.61 -5.07 -6.00
C ARG A 44 -0.66 -4.51 -7.06
N ARG A 45 -0.98 -3.35 -7.65
CA ARG A 45 -0.11 -2.66 -8.62
C ARG A 45 1.21 -2.27 -7.98
N VAL A 46 1.17 -1.60 -6.84
CA VAL A 46 2.37 -1.16 -6.10
C VAL A 46 3.21 -2.36 -5.68
N GLN A 47 2.58 -3.43 -5.18
CA GLN A 47 3.30 -4.64 -4.78
C GLN A 47 3.99 -5.32 -5.98
N ALA A 48 3.28 -5.47 -7.10
CA ALA A 48 3.84 -6.07 -8.31
C ALA A 48 5.03 -5.25 -8.83
N GLU A 49 4.92 -3.92 -8.85
CA GLU A 49 6.01 -3.05 -9.27
C GLU A 49 7.20 -3.12 -8.30
N PHE A 50 6.96 -3.14 -6.99
CA PHE A 50 8.01 -3.27 -5.99
C PHE A 50 8.81 -4.57 -6.18
N ILE A 51 8.12 -5.70 -6.36
CA ILE A 51 8.74 -7.00 -6.62
C ILE A 51 9.54 -6.94 -7.93
N ALA A 52 8.95 -6.41 -9.01
CA ALA A 52 9.63 -6.32 -10.29
C ALA A 52 10.90 -5.46 -10.21
N ARG A 53 10.87 -4.34 -9.47
CA ARG A 53 12.06 -3.49 -9.21
C ARG A 53 13.12 -4.24 -8.41
N GLY A 54 12.72 -4.95 -7.36
CA GLY A 54 13.63 -5.74 -6.53
C GLY A 54 14.33 -6.85 -7.32
N LEU A 55 13.59 -7.58 -8.15
CA LEU A 55 14.15 -8.63 -9.01
C LEU A 55 15.16 -8.06 -10.02
N ARG A 56 14.83 -6.95 -10.69
CA ARG A 56 15.77 -6.27 -11.59
C ARG A 56 17.03 -5.81 -10.87
N SER A 57 16.89 -5.20 -9.69
CA SER A 57 18.04 -4.75 -8.89
C SER A 57 18.93 -5.90 -8.45
N ARG A 58 18.35 -7.05 -8.07
CA ARG A 58 19.09 -8.26 -7.72
C ARG A 58 19.87 -8.79 -8.91
N ASP A 59 19.24 -8.88 -10.07
CA ASP A 59 19.87 -9.42 -11.27
C ASP A 59 21.01 -8.50 -11.76
N GLU A 60 20.82 -7.19 -11.62
CA GLU A 60 21.87 -6.20 -11.92
C GLU A 60 23.07 -6.29 -10.96
N ALA A 61 22.84 -6.38 -9.64
CA ALA A 61 23.91 -6.54 -8.66
C ALA A 61 24.68 -7.87 -8.88
N ARG A 62 23.95 -8.94 -9.26
CA ARG A 62 24.58 -10.22 -9.65
C ARG A 62 25.45 -10.11 -10.89
N ARG A 63 25.02 -9.32 -11.88
CA ARG A 63 25.74 -9.13 -13.14
C ARG A 63 27.00 -8.25 -12.98
N THR A 64 26.90 -7.22 -12.16
CA THR A 64 27.96 -6.21 -11.97
C THR A 64 28.94 -6.59 -10.85
N GLY A 65 28.47 -7.31 -9.83
CA GLY A 65 29.21 -7.50 -8.59
C GLY A 65 29.12 -6.32 -7.63
N ASP A 66 28.34 -5.29 -7.97
CA ASP A 66 28.21 -4.08 -7.16
C ASP A 66 27.17 -4.30 -6.04
N TYR A 67 27.68 -4.53 -4.83
CA TYR A 67 26.88 -4.66 -3.61
C TYR A 67 27.24 -3.56 -2.61
N ILE A 68 26.29 -3.23 -1.74
CA ILE A 68 26.50 -2.32 -0.61
C ILE A 68 26.32 -3.14 0.66
N ASP A 69 27.19 -2.93 1.64
CA ASP A 69 27.05 -3.58 2.94
C ASP A 69 25.70 -3.21 3.60
N ALA A 70 25.09 -4.17 4.29
CA ALA A 70 23.81 -3.95 4.94
C ALA A 70 23.89 -2.86 6.02
N ASP A 71 25.00 -2.79 6.75
CA ASP A 71 25.20 -1.80 7.81
C ASP A 71 25.28 -0.39 7.22
N ASP A 72 25.92 -0.22 6.06
CA ASP A 72 25.98 1.05 5.35
C ASP A 72 24.59 1.52 4.88
N VAL A 73 23.77 0.60 4.38
CA VAL A 73 22.38 0.88 3.98
C VAL A 73 21.56 1.32 5.19
N VAL A 74 21.60 0.57 6.29
CA VAL A 74 20.83 0.87 7.51
C VAL A 74 21.27 2.21 8.10
N ALA A 75 22.58 2.46 8.16
CA ALA A 75 23.12 3.73 8.64
C ALA A 75 22.67 4.91 7.76
N ALA A 76 22.64 4.75 6.43
CA ALA A 76 22.16 5.78 5.51
C ALA A 76 20.66 6.06 5.69
N LEU A 77 19.84 5.03 5.90
CA LEU A 77 18.41 5.18 6.18
C LEU A 77 18.17 5.89 7.51
N GLN A 78 18.92 5.53 8.56
CA GLN A 78 18.85 6.19 9.86
C GLN A 78 19.18 7.68 9.75
N ARG A 79 20.24 8.05 9.04
CA ARG A 79 20.60 9.46 8.78
C ARG A 79 19.48 10.23 8.09
N ARG A 80 18.83 9.63 7.07
CA ARG A 80 17.69 10.24 6.37
C ARG A 80 16.49 10.43 7.30
N LEU A 81 16.20 9.45 8.15
CA LEU A 81 15.12 9.53 9.14
C LEU A 81 15.36 10.63 10.16
N ASP A 82 16.57 10.73 10.71
CA ASP A 82 16.91 11.75 11.70
C ASP A 82 16.85 13.16 11.11
N ALA A 83 17.32 13.33 9.85
CA ALA A 83 17.18 14.60 9.13
C ALA A 83 15.70 14.98 8.90
N ALA A 84 14.84 14.01 8.57
CA ALA A 84 13.40 14.25 8.41
C ALA A 84 12.73 14.66 9.73
N ARG A 85 13.13 14.04 10.86
CA ARG A 85 12.61 14.38 12.20
C ARG A 85 12.96 15.80 12.64
N VAL A 86 14.14 16.31 12.27
CA VAL A 86 14.54 17.69 12.56
C VAL A 86 13.71 18.70 11.73
N ARG A 87 13.31 18.31 10.51
CA ARG A 87 12.53 19.16 9.60
C ARG A 87 11.05 19.27 9.96
N VAL A 88 10.49 18.30 10.68
CA VAL A 88 9.12 18.39 11.19
C VAL A 88 9.15 19.25 12.46
N PRO A 89 8.55 20.46 12.47
CA PRO A 89 8.49 21.24 13.69
C PRO A 89 7.71 20.43 14.72
N LYS A 90 8.26 20.29 15.94
CA LYS A 90 7.53 19.72 17.07
C LYS A 90 6.26 20.55 17.24
N THR A 91 5.11 20.03 16.80
CA THR A 91 3.80 20.54 17.22
C THR A 91 3.80 20.41 18.74
N ARG A 92 4.04 21.54 19.42
CA ARG A 92 4.03 21.63 20.87
C ARG A 92 2.60 21.38 21.35
N LYS A 93 2.53 20.59 22.43
CA LYS A 93 1.39 20.27 23.31
C LYS A 93 0.22 21.24 23.24
#